data_AF-A0A9C9XC92-F1
#
_entry.id   AF-A0A9C9XC92-F1
#
_cell.length_a   1.000
_cell.length_b   1.000
_cell.length_c   1.000
_cell.angle_alpha   90.00
_cell.angle_beta   90.00
_cell.angle_gamma   90.00
#
_symmetry.space_group_name_H-M   'P 1'
#
loop_
_entity.id
_entity.type
_entity.pdbx_description
1 polymer ?
#
loop_
_entity_poly.entity_id
_entity_poly.type
_entity_poly.pdbx_seq_one_letter_code
_entity_poly.pdbx_strand_id
1 'polypeptide(L)'
;MSGSLWISKTGLEAQNNRLSVISNNLANVNTTGFKRSRGVFEDLLYQKVRQAGAQSSQDTELPSGLYLGTGVRTVATQKMHTQGSILQTNNSLDVAIQGRGYFQILQPNGTIAYTRTGEFQVNSNGELVTSSGYKLEPSIVIPDNA
;
A
#
# COMPACT_ATOMS: atom_id res chain seq x y z
N MET A 1 -11.69 19.08 -26.55
CA MET A 1 -12.27 18.18 -25.51
C MET A 1 -12.87 19.05 -24.41
N SER A 2 -14.14 18.87 -24.04
CA SER A 2 -14.78 19.68 -22.99
C SER A 2 -14.15 19.38 -21.62
N GLY A 3 -13.99 20.40 -20.77
CA GLY A 3 -13.44 20.24 -19.41
C GLY A 3 -14.23 19.23 -18.57
N SER A 4 -15.55 19.10 -18.80
CA SER A 4 -16.39 18.11 -18.15
C SER A 4 -16.01 16.66 -18.49
N LEU A 5 -15.67 16.36 -19.75
CA LEU A 5 -15.23 15.02 -20.15
C LEU A 5 -13.89 14.66 -19.51
N TRP A 6 -12.98 15.63 -19.35
CA TRP A 6 -11.71 15.42 -18.68
C TRP A 6 -11.89 15.13 -17.19
N ILE A 7 -12.72 15.92 -16.51
CA ILE A 7 -13.06 15.70 -15.09
C ILE A 7 -13.67 14.30 -14.92
N SER A 8 -14.64 13.93 -15.74
CA SER A 8 -15.25 12.59 -15.70
C SER A 8 -14.24 11.47 -15.95
N LYS A 9 -13.33 11.64 -16.92
CA LYS A 9 -12.26 10.68 -17.19
C LYS A 9 -11.35 10.47 -15.98
N THR A 10 -10.85 11.56 -15.39
CA THR A 10 -9.97 11.48 -14.21
C THR A 10 -10.67 10.86 -13.01
N GLY A 11 -11.97 11.13 -12.82
CA GLY A 11 -12.79 10.48 -11.80
C GLY A 11 -12.93 8.97 -12.02
N LEU A 12 -13.16 8.54 -13.27
CA LEU A 12 -13.24 7.13 -13.63
C LEU A 12 -11.90 6.42 -13.42
N GLU A 13 -10.79 7.03 -13.82
CA GLU A 13 -9.44 6.49 -13.60
C GLU A 13 -9.12 6.36 -12.10
N ALA A 14 -9.45 7.36 -11.30
CA ALA A 14 -9.30 7.30 -9.85
C ALA A 14 -10.14 6.17 -9.23
N GLN A 15 -11.38 6.00 -9.69
CA GLN A 15 -12.25 4.93 -9.22
C GLN A 15 -11.73 3.55 -9.64
N ASN A 16 -11.22 3.40 -10.86
CA ASN A 16 -10.61 2.16 -11.33
C ASN A 16 -9.39 1.79 -10.47
N ASN A 17 -8.50 2.75 -10.22
CA ASN A 17 -7.35 2.56 -9.32
C ASN A 17 -7.80 2.16 -7.90
N ARG A 18 -8.84 2.80 -7.37
CA ARG A 18 -9.42 2.45 -6.07
C ARG A 18 -9.90 1.00 -6.05
N LEU A 19 -10.61 0.58 -7.09
CA LEU A 19 -11.08 -0.80 -7.22
C LEU A 19 -9.91 -1.77 -7.30
N SER A 20 -8.86 -1.48 -8.09
CA SER A 20 -7.67 -2.33 -8.15
C SER A 20 -6.99 -2.50 -6.78
N VAL A 21 -6.87 -1.43 -6.00
CA VAL A 21 -6.30 -1.49 -4.64
C VAL A 21 -7.17 -2.34 -3.71
N ILE A 22 -8.50 -2.17 -3.76
CA ILE A 22 -9.43 -2.96 -2.95
C ILE A 22 -9.37 -4.44 -3.35
N SER A 23 -9.40 -4.74 -4.65
CA SER A 23 -9.33 -6.11 -5.17
C SER A 23 -8.02 -6.80 -4.78
N ASN A 24 -6.88 -6.10 -4.86
CA ASN A 24 -5.60 -6.66 -4.43
C ASN A 24 -5.58 -6.94 -2.92
N ASN A 25 -6.14 -6.05 -2.09
CA ASN A 25 -6.27 -6.29 -0.66
C ASN A 25 -7.15 -7.50 -0.34
N LEU A 26 -8.27 -7.64 -1.05
CA LEU A 26 -9.21 -8.74 -0.87
C LEU A 26 -8.57 -10.08 -1.28
N ALA A 27 -7.86 -10.10 -2.41
CA ALA A 27 -7.17 -11.30 -2.89
C ALA A 27 -6.09 -11.80 -1.92
N ASN A 28 -5.44 -10.89 -1.18
CA ASN A 28 -4.36 -11.21 -0.24
C ASN A 28 -4.82 -11.22 1.23
N VAL A 29 -6.14 -11.31 1.49
CA VAL A 29 -6.68 -11.28 2.87
C VAL A 29 -6.18 -12.44 3.72
N ASN A 30 -5.91 -13.59 3.10
CA ASN A 30 -5.42 -14.81 3.75
C ASN A 30 -3.89 -14.97 3.65
N THR A 31 -3.17 -13.99 3.09
CA THR A 31 -1.72 -14.07 2.94
C THR A 31 -1.03 -13.68 4.25
N THR A 32 -0.31 -14.62 4.87
CA THR A 32 0.41 -14.40 6.13
C THR A 32 1.40 -13.25 6.02
N GLY A 33 1.28 -12.27 6.92
CA GLY A 33 2.16 -11.09 6.95
C GLY A 33 1.83 -9.98 5.95
N PHE A 34 0.75 -10.13 5.15
CA PHE A 34 0.34 -9.10 4.19
C PHE A 34 -0.04 -7.78 4.88
N LYS A 35 0.40 -6.67 4.27
CA LYS A 35 0.06 -5.31 4.70
C LYS A 35 -0.81 -4.67 3.63
N ARG A 36 -2.06 -4.39 3.99
CA ARG A 36 -3.06 -3.80 3.09
C ARG A 36 -2.61 -2.43 2.59
N SER A 37 -2.99 -2.11 1.37
CA SER A 37 -2.71 -0.84 0.71
C SER A 37 -3.94 0.07 0.71
N ARG A 38 -3.74 1.38 0.68
CA ARG A 38 -4.81 2.40 0.55
C ARG A 38 -4.43 3.40 -0.54
N GLY A 39 -5.32 3.60 -1.50
CA GLY A 39 -5.17 4.67 -2.50
C GLY A 39 -5.41 6.05 -1.86
N VAL A 40 -4.54 6.99 -2.17
CA VAL A 40 -4.61 8.40 -1.79
C VAL A 40 -4.92 9.22 -3.04
N PHE A 41 -5.94 10.06 -2.97
CA PHE A 41 -6.44 10.85 -4.07
C PHE A 41 -6.47 12.33 -3.66
N GLU A 42 -6.11 13.21 -4.59
CA GLU A 42 -6.12 14.66 -4.39
C GLU A 42 -6.80 15.35 -5.57
N ASP A 43 -7.42 16.49 -5.30
CA ASP A 43 -7.98 17.34 -6.35
C ASP A 43 -6.87 18.00 -7.18
N LEU A 44 -7.20 18.35 -8.41
CA LEU A 44 -6.31 19.07 -9.31
C LEU A 44 -6.53 20.59 -9.18
N LEU A 45 -5.53 21.35 -9.63
CA LEU A 45 -5.53 22.81 -9.52
C LEU A 45 -6.77 23.44 -10.17
N TYR A 46 -7.39 24.39 -9.48
CA TYR A 46 -8.60 25.04 -9.96
C TYR A 46 -8.29 26.07 -11.05
N GLN A 47 -9.06 26.06 -12.13
CA GLN A 47 -9.00 27.09 -13.15
C GLN A 47 -9.76 28.33 -12.68
N LYS A 48 -9.08 29.47 -12.60
CA LYS A 48 -9.68 30.77 -12.27
C LYS A 48 -10.31 31.36 -13.53
N VAL A 49 -11.64 31.41 -13.58
CA VAL A 49 -12.38 32.00 -14.71
C VAL A 49 -12.67 33.47 -14.45
N ARG A 50 -13.03 33.83 -13.20
CA ARG A 50 -13.23 35.21 -12.76
C ARG A 50 -12.68 35.38 -11.35
N GLN A 51 -12.02 36.48 -11.08
CA GLN A 51 -11.54 36.81 -9.74
C GLN A 51 -12.58 37.66 -9.00
N ALA A 52 -12.71 37.45 -7.68
CA ALA A 52 -13.53 38.32 -6.83
C ALA A 52 -12.97 39.75 -6.86
N GLY A 53 -13.83 40.76 -6.91
CA GLY A 53 -13.45 42.17 -7.01
C GLY A 53 -13.10 42.64 -8.42
N ALA A 54 -13.21 41.80 -9.46
CA ALA A 54 -13.11 42.30 -10.84
C ALA A 54 -14.37 43.10 -11.23
N GLN A 55 -14.19 44.22 -11.93
CA GLN A 55 -15.31 45.03 -12.44
C GLN A 55 -16.16 44.21 -13.41
N SER A 56 -17.45 44.08 -13.11
CA SER A 56 -18.45 43.51 -14.02
C SER A 56 -19.09 44.58 -14.90
N SER A 57 -19.10 45.84 -14.47
CA SER A 57 -19.49 47.01 -15.26
C SER A 57 -18.76 48.26 -14.73
N GLN A 58 -19.07 49.45 -15.26
CA GLN A 58 -18.44 50.72 -14.86
C GLN A 58 -18.63 51.02 -13.36
N ASP A 59 -19.73 50.57 -12.75
CA ASP A 59 -20.11 50.85 -11.35
C ASP A 59 -20.32 49.58 -10.49
N THR A 60 -20.06 48.37 -10.99
CA THR A 60 -20.27 47.14 -10.22
C THR A 60 -19.09 46.20 -10.25
N GLU A 61 -18.71 45.71 -9.07
CA GLU A 61 -17.70 44.68 -8.86
C GLU A 61 -18.33 43.31 -8.61
N LEU A 62 -17.58 42.26 -8.93
CA LEU A 62 -18.01 40.90 -8.67
C LEU A 62 -17.84 40.54 -7.19
N PRO A 63 -18.91 40.13 -6.49
CA PRO A 63 -18.82 39.77 -5.09
C PRO A 63 -18.08 38.44 -4.86
N SER A 64 -17.94 37.59 -5.88
CA SER A 64 -17.26 36.30 -5.77
C SER A 64 -16.47 35.94 -7.04
N GLY A 65 -15.43 35.13 -6.85
CA GLY A 65 -14.65 34.55 -7.95
C GLY A 65 -15.29 33.26 -8.47
N LEU A 66 -15.12 32.98 -9.75
CA LEU A 66 -15.51 31.72 -10.38
C LEU A 66 -14.27 30.84 -10.55
N TYR A 67 -14.22 29.74 -9.79
CA TYR A 67 -13.16 28.75 -9.80
C TYR A 67 -13.74 27.40 -10.24
N LEU A 68 -13.13 26.77 -11.25
CA LEU A 68 -13.55 25.48 -11.77
C LEU A 68 -12.52 24.41 -11.37
N GLY A 69 -12.95 23.38 -10.65
CA GLY A 69 -12.10 22.22 -10.35
C GLY A 69 -11.76 21.46 -11.62
N THR A 70 -10.51 21.02 -11.77
CA THR A 70 -10.02 20.39 -13.02
C THR A 70 -9.95 18.86 -12.96
N GLY A 71 -10.40 18.26 -11.86
CA GLY A 71 -10.51 16.81 -11.70
C GLY A 71 -9.79 16.31 -10.45
N VAL A 72 -9.45 15.02 -10.45
CA VAL A 72 -8.80 14.31 -9.35
C VAL A 72 -7.64 13.47 -9.88
N ARG A 73 -6.61 13.21 -9.08
CA ARG A 73 -5.56 12.24 -9.41
C ARG A 73 -5.25 11.32 -8.24
N THR A 74 -4.78 10.12 -8.55
CA THR A 74 -4.14 9.23 -7.57
C THR A 74 -2.72 9.73 -7.30
N VAL A 75 -2.40 10.00 -6.04
CA VAL A 75 -1.09 10.54 -5.64
C VAL A 75 -0.16 9.45 -5.18
N ALA A 76 -0.69 8.50 -4.42
CA ALA A 76 0.09 7.40 -3.89
C ALA A 76 -0.80 6.22 -3.51
N THR A 77 -0.17 5.05 -3.36
CA THR A 77 -0.74 3.90 -2.68
C THR A 77 0.07 3.65 -1.41
N GLN A 78 -0.54 3.88 -0.26
CA GLN A 78 0.12 3.78 1.04
C GLN A 78 -0.08 2.38 1.63
N LYS A 79 1.01 1.74 2.08
CA LYS A 79 0.96 0.52 2.88
C LYS A 79 0.55 0.83 4.32
N MET A 80 -0.40 0.06 4.86
CA MET A 80 -0.85 0.16 6.23
C MET A 80 -0.13 -0.91 7.08
N HIS A 81 0.77 -0.48 7.95
CA HIS A 81 1.59 -1.37 8.80
C HIS A 81 0.94 -1.75 10.13
N THR A 82 -0.39 -1.70 10.21
CA THR A 82 -1.11 -2.11 11.42
C THR A 82 -0.90 -3.59 11.71
N GLN A 83 -0.86 -3.96 12.99
CA GLN A 83 -0.83 -5.35 13.42
C GLN A 83 -2.19 -5.99 13.11
N GLY A 84 -2.17 -7.19 12.52
CA GLY A 84 -3.38 -8.00 12.30
C GLY A 84 -3.59 -8.99 13.43
N SER A 85 -4.68 -9.76 13.33
CA SER A 85 -4.93 -10.89 14.24
C SER A 85 -3.83 -11.93 14.12
N ILE A 86 -3.39 -12.47 15.25
CA ILE A 86 -2.46 -13.59 15.32
C ILE A 86 -3.30 -14.84 15.58
N LEU A 87 -3.11 -15.88 14.77
CA LEU A 87 -3.76 -17.18 14.93
C LEU A 87 -2.69 -18.19 15.34
N GLN A 88 -3.00 -19.00 16.35
CA GLN A 88 -2.12 -20.08 16.79
C GLN A 88 -2.29 -21.28 15.85
N THR A 89 -1.19 -21.71 15.22
CA THR A 89 -1.18 -22.85 14.29
C THR A 89 -0.76 -24.17 14.94
N ASN A 90 -0.26 -24.14 16.18
CA ASN A 90 0.31 -25.28 16.92
C ASN A 90 1.56 -25.92 16.28
N ASN A 91 2.13 -25.31 15.25
CA ASN A 91 3.43 -25.70 14.71
C ASN A 91 4.54 -24.95 15.49
N SER A 92 5.58 -25.66 15.92
CA SER A 92 6.68 -25.09 16.69
C SER A 92 7.56 -24.14 15.87
N LEU A 93 7.57 -24.30 14.54
CA LEU A 93 8.37 -23.48 13.62
C LEU A 93 7.62 -22.24 13.13
N ASP A 94 6.33 -22.13 13.41
CA ASP A 94 5.54 -20.95 13.02
C ASP A 94 5.70 -19.85 14.08
N VAL A 95 6.37 -18.76 13.71
CA VAL A 95 6.68 -17.67 14.63
C VAL A 95 6.05 -16.37 14.17
N ALA A 96 5.19 -15.78 14.98
CA ALA A 96 4.65 -14.45 14.74
C ALA A 96 5.36 -13.41 15.61
N ILE A 97 5.76 -12.28 15.02
CA ILE A 97 6.22 -11.12 15.79
C ILE A 97 4.99 -10.36 16.31
N GLN A 98 4.97 -10.06 17.60
CA GLN A 98 4.01 -9.15 18.22
C GLN A 98 4.61 -7.74 18.30
N GLY A 99 3.92 -6.74 17.74
CA GLY A 99 4.42 -5.36 17.69
C GLY A 99 5.21 -5.04 16.40
N ARG A 100 6.14 -4.09 16.45
CA ARG A 100 6.92 -3.67 15.27
C ARG A 100 8.13 -4.58 15.05
N GLY A 101 8.45 -4.90 13.80
CA GLY A 101 9.64 -5.68 13.44
C GLY A 101 9.49 -6.45 12.13
N TYR A 102 10.57 -7.04 11.66
CA TYR A 102 10.58 -7.94 10.50
C TYR A 102 11.63 -9.01 10.74
N PHE A 103 11.42 -10.20 10.18
CA PHE A 103 12.45 -11.22 10.07
C PHE A 103 13.39 -10.83 8.93
N GLN A 104 14.68 -10.99 9.16
CA GLN A 104 15.70 -10.84 8.13
C GLN A 104 15.90 -12.18 7.45
N ILE A 105 15.95 -12.17 6.12
CA ILE A 105 16.20 -13.34 5.30
C ILE A 105 17.30 -13.05 4.30
N LEU A 106 18.09 -14.07 3.97
CA LEU A 106 19.15 -13.97 2.97
C LEU A 106 18.62 -14.44 1.62
N GLN A 107 18.60 -13.53 0.64
CA GLN A 107 18.24 -13.84 -0.74
C GLN A 107 19.36 -14.66 -1.42
N PRO A 108 19.07 -15.37 -2.53
CA PRO A 108 20.08 -16.16 -3.25
C PRO A 108 21.25 -15.34 -3.78
N ASN A 109 21.05 -14.04 -3.99
CA ASN A 109 22.08 -13.10 -4.41
C ASN A 109 22.97 -12.58 -3.25
N GLY A 110 22.77 -13.09 -2.02
CA GLY A 110 23.49 -12.67 -0.81
C GLY A 110 22.99 -11.36 -0.18
N THR A 111 21.91 -10.76 -0.68
CA THR A 111 21.35 -9.53 -0.10
C THR A 111 20.32 -9.84 0.99
N ILE A 112 20.28 -8.99 2.02
CA ILE A 112 19.30 -9.11 3.11
C ILE A 112 17.96 -8.55 2.63
N ALA A 113 16.89 -9.34 2.81
CA ALA A 113 15.51 -8.89 2.67
C ALA A 113 14.76 -9.03 3.99
N TYR A 114 13.57 -8.43 4.04
CA TYR A 114 12.74 -8.39 5.23
C TYR A 114 11.38 -9.01 4.96
N THR A 115 10.95 -9.92 5.83
CA THR A 115 9.62 -10.54 5.75
C THR A 115 8.88 -10.46 7.08
N ARG A 116 7.55 -10.47 7.00
CA ARG A 116 6.67 -10.61 8.16
C ARG A 116 6.02 -11.99 8.24
N THR A 117 6.23 -12.81 7.21
CA THR A 117 5.79 -14.20 7.17
C THR A 117 6.63 -15.00 8.16
N GLY A 118 5.95 -15.77 8.99
CA GLY A 118 6.54 -16.54 10.09
C GLY A 118 6.48 -18.04 9.88
N GLU A 119 6.08 -18.49 8.70
CA GLU A 119 6.01 -19.91 8.33
C GLU A 119 7.41 -20.34 7.89
N PHE A 120 8.11 -21.04 8.77
CA PHE A 120 9.45 -21.54 8.49
C PHE A 120 9.50 -23.06 8.47
N GLN A 121 10.49 -23.59 7.76
CA GLN A 121 10.74 -25.01 7.56
C GLN A 121 12.22 -25.31 7.74
N VAL A 122 12.55 -26.58 7.96
CA VAL A 122 13.94 -27.04 8.07
C VAL A 122 14.38 -27.60 6.71
N ASN A 123 15.53 -27.16 6.20
CA ASN A 123 16.11 -27.71 4.98
C ASN A 123 16.97 -28.97 5.27
N SER A 124 17.54 -29.59 4.22
CA SER A 124 18.38 -30.79 4.35
C SER A 124 19.63 -30.62 5.20
N ASN A 125 20.05 -29.38 5.48
CA ASN A 125 21.22 -29.05 6.28
C ASN A 125 20.85 -28.72 7.73
N GLY A 126 19.59 -28.91 8.13
CA GLY A 126 19.09 -28.54 9.45
C GLY A 126 18.84 -27.04 9.62
N GLU A 127 18.94 -26.24 8.56
CA GLU A 127 18.80 -24.78 8.66
C GLU A 127 17.33 -24.35 8.52
N LEU A 128 16.97 -23.33 9.29
CA LEU A 128 15.67 -22.69 9.30
C LEU A 128 15.51 -21.77 8.07
N VAL A 129 14.59 -22.12 7.19
CA VAL A 129 14.32 -21.46 5.91
C VAL A 129 12.85 -21.08 5.76
N THR A 130 12.56 -20.08 4.93
CA THR A 130 11.18 -19.75 4.50
C THR A 130 10.65 -20.81 3.53
N SER A 131 9.35 -20.78 3.21
CA SER A 131 8.73 -21.66 2.19
C SER A 131 9.36 -21.56 0.79
N SER A 132 10.14 -20.51 0.51
CA SER A 132 10.91 -20.33 -0.73
C SER A 132 12.38 -20.80 -0.62
N GLY A 133 12.78 -21.38 0.52
CA GLY A 133 14.13 -21.86 0.77
C GLY A 133 15.13 -20.78 1.20
N TYR A 134 14.68 -19.55 1.48
CA TYR A 134 15.57 -18.47 1.93
C TYR A 134 15.87 -18.62 3.42
N LYS A 135 17.16 -18.56 3.78
CA LYS A 135 17.63 -18.71 5.16
C LYS A 135 17.29 -17.47 5.97
N LEU A 136 17.03 -17.66 7.27
CA LEU A 136 17.00 -16.57 8.24
C LEU A 136 18.41 -15.98 8.44
N GLU A 137 18.46 -14.69 8.78
CA GLU A 137 19.69 -13.99 9.14
C GLU A 137 19.58 -13.46 10.59
N PRO A 138 20.45 -13.90 11.52
CA PRO A 138 21.47 -14.93 11.36
C PRO A 138 20.86 -16.34 11.15
N SER A 139 21.61 -17.22 10.48
CA SER A 139 21.17 -18.61 10.23
C SER A 139 20.96 -19.36 11.55
N ILE A 140 19.83 -20.04 11.66
CA ILE A 140 19.49 -20.90 12.80
C ILE A 140 19.53 -22.35 12.31
N VAL A 141 20.33 -23.18 12.98
CA VAL A 141 20.43 -24.63 12.71
C VAL A 141 19.72 -25.38 13.83
N ILE A 142 18.78 -26.24 13.48
CA ILE A 142 18.09 -27.13 14.41
C ILE A 142 18.86 -28.46 14.43
N PRO A 143 19.41 -28.87 15.58
CA PRO A 143 20.09 -30.16 15.73
C PRO A 143 19.12 -31.35 15.50
N ASP A 144 19.62 -32.45 14.95
CA ASP A 144 18.84 -33.68 14.70
C ASP A 144 18.30 -34.35 15.99
N ASN A 145 18.78 -33.91 17.15
CA ASN A 145 18.43 -34.42 18.48
C ASN A 145 17.53 -33.48 19.31
N ALA A 146 16.83 -32.55 18.66
CA ALA A 146 15.90 -31.60 19.28
C ALA A 146 14.47 -32.15 19.42
#